data_AF-X1SFI0-F1
#
_entry.id   AF-X1SFI0-F1
#
_cell.length_a   1.000
_cell.length_b   1.000
_cell.length_c   1.000
_cell.angle_alpha   90.00
_cell.angle_beta   90.00
_cell.angle_gamma   90.00
#
_symmetry.space_group_name_H-M   'P 1'
#
loop_
_entity.id
_entity.type
_entity.pdbx_description
1 polymer ?
#
loop_
_entity_poly.entity_id
_entity_poly.type
_entity_poly.pdbx_seq_one_letter_code
_entity_poly.pdbx_strand_id
1 'polypeptide(L)'
;CLKKNKCTDCAGTDIVWYWSPHFHLFGFGWITNTKKISEKYGWVIKNHGVRDSIGGTAFYQLTHCGIHNGKQAVTWFGILHYSKMKIDPPPKTDAEFESRECRLCGDRLRLVRYHGSKPPPLEESNIIDSTGWAYVNG
;
A
#
# COMPACT_ATOMS: atom_id res chain seq x y z
N CYS A 1 -16.86 -2.37 -30.82
CA CYS A 1 -16.51 -0.98 -31.20
C CYS A 1 -15.06 -0.73 -30.78
N LEU A 2 -14.08 -1.11 -31.60
CA LEU A 2 -12.64 -1.00 -31.28
C LEU A 2 -12.16 0.43 -31.59
N LYS A 3 -11.84 1.20 -30.54
CA LYS A 3 -11.36 2.57 -30.63
C LYS A 3 -9.89 2.58 -31.08
N LYS A 4 -9.65 3.18 -32.25
CA LYS A 4 -8.38 3.63 -32.86
C LYS A 4 -7.08 3.23 -32.12
N ASN A 5 -6.34 2.30 -32.73
CA ASN A 5 -5.02 1.80 -32.27
C ASN A 5 -3.84 2.76 -32.55
N LYS A 6 -4.07 4.06 -32.76
CA LYS A 6 -3.00 5.01 -33.14
C LYS A 6 -2.69 5.96 -32.00
N CYS A 7 -1.43 5.97 -31.57
CA CYS A 7 -0.85 6.95 -30.67
C CYS A 7 -1.05 8.37 -31.22
N THR A 8 -1.75 9.22 -30.48
CA THR A 8 -2.09 10.60 -30.90
C THR A 8 -0.89 11.53 -30.94
N ASP A 9 0.17 11.18 -30.20
CA ASP A 9 1.37 12.04 -30.06
C ASP A 9 2.48 11.67 -31.05
N CYS A 10 2.42 10.46 -31.64
CA CYS A 10 3.53 9.89 -32.41
C CYS A 10 3.21 9.48 -33.84
N ALA A 11 2.14 10.03 -34.42
CA ALA A 11 1.89 10.10 -35.87
C ALA A 11 2.15 8.81 -36.68
N GLY A 12 1.73 7.62 -36.21
CA GLY A 12 1.53 6.50 -37.15
C GLY A 12 1.77 5.08 -36.68
N THR A 13 2.33 4.83 -35.49
CA THR A 13 2.55 3.44 -35.05
C THR A 13 1.27 2.82 -34.49
N ASP A 14 0.86 1.69 -35.08
CA ASP A 14 -0.22 0.87 -34.53
C ASP A 14 0.23 0.26 -33.19
N ILE A 15 -0.56 0.49 -32.14
CA ILE A 15 -0.33 -0.10 -30.82
C ILE A 15 -0.78 -1.57 -30.90
N VAL A 16 0.19 -2.46 -31.02
CA VAL A 16 -0.05 -3.91 -31.02
C VAL A 16 0.18 -4.44 -29.62
N TRP A 17 -0.87 -5.01 -29.02
CA TRP A 17 -0.75 -5.77 -27.78
C TRP A 17 -0.16 -7.14 -28.08
N TYR A 18 0.93 -7.50 -27.41
CA TYR A 18 1.54 -8.81 -27.53
C TYR A 18 1.88 -9.36 -26.14
N TRP A 19 1.91 -10.69 -26.02
CA TRP A 19 2.31 -11.34 -24.78
C TRP A 19 3.82 -11.23 -24.60
N SER A 20 4.27 -10.72 -23.45
CA SER A 20 5.67 -10.49 -23.14
C SER A 20 5.90 -10.70 -21.65
N PRO A 21 7.04 -11.30 -21.23
CA PRO A 21 7.38 -11.35 -19.82
C PRO A 21 7.50 -9.94 -19.23
N HIS A 22 6.85 -9.71 -18.10
CA HIS A 22 6.95 -8.48 -17.31
C HIS A 22 7.66 -8.83 -15.99
N PHE A 23 8.72 -8.09 -15.66
CA PHE A 23 9.49 -8.31 -14.44
C PHE A 23 9.68 -7.00 -13.67
N HIS A 24 9.72 -7.11 -12.34
CA HIS A 24 10.10 -6.02 -11.44
C HIS A 24 11.46 -6.35 -10.81
N LEU A 25 12.39 -5.40 -10.84
CA LEU A 25 13.66 -5.50 -10.12
C LEU A 25 13.71 -4.45 -9.02
N PHE A 26 14.19 -4.86 -7.86
CA PHE A 26 14.43 -4.00 -6.72
C PHE A 26 15.91 -4.01 -6.37
N GLY A 27 16.46 -2.84 -6.12
CA GLY A 27 17.84 -2.67 -5.72
C GLY A 27 18.00 -1.40 -4.88
N PHE A 28 19.01 -1.39 -4.04
CA PHE A 28 19.39 -0.21 -3.27
C PHE A 28 20.32 0.69 -4.09
N GLY A 29 20.15 2.00 -3.94
CA GLY A 29 21.05 3.00 -4.53
C GLY A 29 20.31 4.11 -5.27
N TRP A 30 21.11 4.91 -5.99
CA TRP A 30 20.63 6.05 -6.76
C TRP A 30 20.78 5.77 -8.25
N ILE A 31 19.72 6.02 -9.02
CA ILE A 31 19.81 5.97 -10.48
C ILE A 31 20.54 7.23 -10.95
N THR A 32 21.71 7.03 -11.56
CA THR A 32 22.52 8.11 -12.15
C THR A 32 22.58 7.96 -13.68
N ASN A 33 23.00 9.01 -14.40
CA ASN A 33 23.20 8.99 -15.85
C ASN A 33 21.97 8.58 -16.69
N THR A 34 20.76 8.87 -16.22
CA THR A 34 19.48 8.46 -16.84
C THR A 34 19.38 8.85 -18.33
N LYS A 35 19.82 10.05 -18.70
CA LYS A 35 19.84 10.53 -20.10
C LYS A 35 20.70 9.64 -21.00
N LYS A 36 21.95 9.35 -20.59
CA LYS A 36 22.87 8.49 -21.34
C LYS A 36 22.33 7.06 -21.49
N ILE A 37 21.71 6.53 -20.42
CA ILE A 37 21.11 5.19 -20.44
C ILE A 37 19.93 5.15 -21.42
N SER A 38 19.06 6.17 -21.38
CA SER A 38 17.92 6.29 -22.30
C SER A 38 18.36 6.40 -23.76
N GLU A 39 19.34 7.26 -24.06
CA GLU A 39 19.87 7.43 -25.42
C GLU A 39 20.56 6.16 -25.95
N LYS A 40 21.32 5.46 -25.10
CA LYS A 40 22.09 4.28 -25.51
C LYS A 40 21.23 3.02 -25.67
N TYR A 41 20.25 2.83 -24.78
CA TYR A 41 19.50 1.57 -24.69
C TYR A 41 18.01 1.71 -24.97
N GLY A 42 17.50 2.93 -25.15
CA GLY A 42 16.08 3.21 -25.37
C GLY A 42 15.20 3.11 -24.12
N TRP A 43 15.78 3.06 -22.92
CA TRP A 43 15.00 2.92 -21.68
C TRP A 43 14.27 4.21 -21.34
N VAL A 44 12.99 4.10 -20.98
CA VAL A 44 12.22 5.21 -20.43
C VAL A 44 12.35 5.19 -18.91
N ILE A 45 13.09 6.16 -18.36
CA ILE A 45 13.36 6.24 -16.92
C ILE A 45 12.55 7.39 -16.34
N LYS A 46 11.60 7.06 -15.45
CA LYS A 46 10.82 8.04 -14.68
C LYS A 46 11.24 8.01 -13.22
N ASN A 47 11.64 9.17 -12.68
CA ASN A 47 11.97 9.32 -11.27
C ASN A 47 10.70 9.75 -10.51
N HIS A 48 10.24 8.90 -9.58
CA HIS A 48 9.08 9.16 -8.72
C HIS A 48 9.48 9.71 -7.33
N GLY A 49 10.72 10.13 -7.15
CA GLY A 49 11.24 10.67 -5.90
C GLY A 49 11.74 9.60 -4.92
N VAL A 50 11.97 10.03 -3.69
CA VAL A 50 12.37 9.16 -2.58
C VAL A 50 11.13 8.43 -2.07
N ARG A 51 11.29 7.15 -1.73
CA ARG A 51 10.20 6.31 -1.19
C ARG A 51 10.38 6.17 0.30
N ASP A 52 9.28 6.30 1.05
CA ASP A 52 9.31 6.27 2.52
C ASP A 52 9.49 4.86 3.08
N SER A 53 9.05 3.83 2.34
CA SER A 53 9.19 2.44 2.75
C SER A 53 9.52 1.49 1.60
N ILE A 54 10.43 0.55 1.88
CA ILE A 54 10.75 -0.55 0.97
C ILE A 54 9.51 -1.42 0.78
N GLY A 55 8.81 -1.76 1.87
CA GLY A 55 7.60 -2.57 1.84
C GLY A 55 6.47 -1.93 1.00
N GLY A 56 6.21 -0.63 1.19
CA GLY A 56 5.21 0.08 0.39
C GLY A 56 5.60 0.21 -1.08
N THR A 57 6.90 0.29 -1.39
CA THR A 57 7.37 0.30 -2.79
C THR A 57 7.23 -1.07 -3.44
N ALA A 58 7.60 -2.14 -2.74
CA ALA A 58 7.37 -3.51 -3.19
C ALA A 58 5.90 -3.78 -3.42
N PHE A 59 5.03 -3.42 -2.47
CA PHE A 59 3.59 -3.58 -2.59
C PHE A 59 3.05 -2.85 -3.82
N TYR A 60 3.32 -1.54 -3.95
CA TYR A 60 2.88 -0.74 -5.10
C TYR A 60 3.29 -1.37 -6.45
N GLN A 61 4.57 -1.71 -6.62
CA GLN A 61 5.03 -2.28 -7.89
C GLN A 61 4.36 -3.63 -8.19
N LEU A 62 4.18 -4.48 -7.19
CA LEU A 62 3.62 -5.80 -7.40
C LEU A 62 2.09 -5.78 -7.55
N THR A 63 1.39 -4.80 -6.97
CA THR A 63 -0.08 -4.80 -6.92
C THR A 63 -0.77 -3.86 -7.92
N HIS A 64 -0.06 -2.94 -8.58
CA HIS A 64 -0.67 -1.87 -9.38
C HIS A 64 -1.24 -2.29 -10.76
N CYS A 65 -1.75 -3.52 -10.90
CA CYS A 65 -2.44 -3.96 -12.10
C CYS A 65 -3.97 -3.93 -11.92
N GLY A 66 -4.70 -3.85 -13.03
CA GLY A 66 -6.15 -3.97 -13.01
C GLY A 66 -6.54 -5.37 -12.55
N ILE A 67 -7.14 -5.46 -11.35
CA ILE A 67 -7.65 -6.72 -10.78
C ILE A 67 -9.17 -6.80 -10.92
N HIS A 68 -9.67 -8.00 -11.19
CA HIS A 68 -11.10 -8.32 -11.05
C HIS A 68 -11.46 -8.41 -9.56
N ASN A 69 -12.71 -8.09 -9.24
CA ASN A 69 -13.20 -8.15 -7.86
C ASN A 69 -12.94 -9.54 -7.23
N GLY A 70 -12.46 -9.55 -5.99
CA GLY A 70 -12.12 -10.78 -5.27
C GLY A 70 -10.80 -11.46 -5.68
N LYS A 71 -10.00 -10.88 -6.59
CA LYS A 71 -8.66 -11.37 -6.91
C LYS A 71 -7.58 -10.39 -6.46
N GLN A 72 -6.42 -10.94 -6.10
CA GLN A 72 -5.22 -10.17 -5.76
C GLN A 72 -4.26 -10.21 -6.95
N ALA A 73 -3.55 -9.11 -7.18
CA ALA A 73 -2.48 -9.04 -8.17
C ALA A 73 -1.24 -9.85 -7.75
N VAL A 74 -1.09 -10.10 -6.44
CA VAL A 74 0.11 -10.66 -5.82
C VAL A 74 -0.22 -11.88 -4.97
N THR A 75 0.58 -12.93 -5.13
CA THR A 75 0.58 -14.09 -4.26
C THR A 75 1.94 -14.19 -3.58
N TRP A 76 1.98 -14.04 -2.27
CA TRP A 76 3.22 -14.20 -1.50
C TRP A 76 3.44 -15.68 -1.16
N PHE A 77 4.69 -16.14 -1.32
CA PHE A 77 5.08 -17.54 -1.10
C PHE A 77 6.45 -17.65 -0.42
N GLY A 78 6.81 -18.87 -0.01
CA GLY A 78 8.08 -19.14 0.68
C GLY A 78 8.17 -18.45 2.04
N ILE A 79 9.25 -17.71 2.27
CA ILE A 79 9.49 -16.98 3.54
C ILE A 79 8.51 -15.82 3.75
N LEU A 80 7.93 -15.28 2.67
CA LEU A 80 6.93 -14.22 2.70
C LEU A 80 5.49 -14.77 2.67
N HIS A 81 5.31 -16.10 2.71
CA HIS A 81 3.98 -16.70 2.65
C HIS A 81 3.09 -16.19 3.79
N TYR A 82 1.79 -15.95 3.51
CA TYR A 82 0.85 -15.36 4.48
C TYR A 82 0.80 -16.10 5.83
N SER A 83 0.97 -17.43 5.85
CA SER A 83 1.02 -18.20 7.10
C SER A 83 2.24 -17.92 7.98
N LYS A 84 3.27 -17.24 7.45
CA LYS A 84 4.43 -16.75 8.20
C LYS A 84 4.18 -15.40 8.85
N MET A 85 3.18 -14.65 8.39
CA MET A 85 2.78 -13.39 8.99
C MET A 85 2.01 -13.66 10.29
N LYS A 86 2.72 -13.57 11.43
CA LYS A 86 2.12 -13.67 12.75
C LYS A 86 1.49 -12.33 13.13
N ILE A 87 0.23 -12.17 12.77
CA ILE A 87 -0.59 -11.06 13.26
C ILE A 87 -1.35 -11.57 14.47
N ASP A 88 -1.22 -10.88 15.60
CA ASP A 88 -2.11 -11.13 16.73
C ASP A 88 -3.54 -10.85 16.26
N PRO A 89 -4.45 -11.83 16.35
CA PRO A 89 -5.82 -11.61 15.90
C PRO A 89 -6.39 -10.38 16.61
N PRO A 90 -7.19 -9.56 15.91
CA PRO A 90 -7.93 -8.51 16.58
C PRO A 90 -8.75 -9.15 17.71
N PRO A 91 -8.86 -8.48 18.87
CA PRO A 91 -9.63 -9.01 19.97
C PRO A 91 -11.08 -9.20 19.49
N LYS A 92 -11.64 -10.36 19.81
CA LYS A 92 -12.99 -10.77 19.37
C LYS A 92 -14.07 -10.28 20.32
N THR A 93 -13.68 -9.88 21.52
CA THR A 93 -14.59 -9.42 22.57
C THR A 93 -14.04 -8.16 23.24
N ASP A 94 -14.95 -7.37 23.81
CA ASP A 94 -14.60 -6.18 24.59
C ASP A 94 -13.67 -6.53 25.77
N ALA A 95 -13.93 -7.66 26.44
CA ALA A 95 -13.10 -8.16 27.53
C ALA A 95 -11.66 -8.52 27.08
N GLU A 96 -11.50 -9.15 25.90
CA GLU A 96 -10.18 -9.40 25.32
C GLU A 96 -9.45 -8.09 24.98
N PHE A 97 -10.15 -7.05 24.52
CA PHE A 97 -9.54 -5.75 24.26
C PHE A 97 -9.08 -5.08 25.57
N GLU A 98 -9.95 -5.03 26.57
CA GLU A 98 -9.68 -4.38 27.87
C GLU A 98 -8.61 -5.10 28.69
N SER A 99 -8.37 -6.39 28.44
CA SER A 99 -7.24 -7.13 29.03
C SER A 99 -5.87 -6.70 28.50
N ARG A 100 -5.81 -5.95 27.39
CA ARG A 100 -4.56 -5.52 26.77
C ARG A 100 -4.01 -4.29 27.48
N GLU A 101 -2.69 -4.22 27.57
CA GLU A 101 -1.95 -3.08 28.11
C GLU A 101 -1.40 -2.22 26.97
N CYS A 102 -1.36 -0.92 27.20
CA CYS A 102 -0.71 0.04 26.32
C CYS A 102 0.80 -0.26 26.29
N ARG A 103 1.35 -0.52 25.09
CA ARG A 103 2.78 -0.81 24.93
C ARG A 103 3.72 0.37 25.25
N LEU A 104 3.17 1.57 25.45
CA LEU A 104 3.94 2.78 25.77
C LEU A 104 4.01 3.05 27.28
N CYS A 105 2.89 2.88 28.00
CA CYS A 105 2.81 3.22 29.44
C CYS A 105 2.47 2.06 30.37
N GLY A 106 2.03 0.90 29.85
CA GLY A 106 1.63 -0.27 30.63
C GLY A 106 0.20 -0.21 31.19
N ASP A 107 -0.53 0.89 31.00
CA ASP A 107 -1.91 0.99 31.48
C ASP A 107 -2.88 0.11 30.66
N ARG A 108 -3.93 -0.40 31.32
CA ARG A 108 -4.98 -1.15 30.64
C ARG A 108 -5.73 -0.29 29.62
N LEU A 109 -5.92 -0.83 28.42
CA LEU A 109 -6.71 -0.19 27.38
C LEU A 109 -8.20 -0.18 27.79
N ARG A 110 -8.90 0.90 27.47
CA ARG A 110 -10.34 1.04 27.69
C ARG A 110 -11.04 1.34 26.38
N LEU A 111 -12.21 0.76 26.19
CA LEU A 111 -13.02 1.06 25.01
C LEU A 111 -13.62 2.46 25.10
N VAL A 112 -13.50 3.18 23.99
CA VAL A 112 -14.12 4.49 23.79
C VAL A 112 -15.08 4.43 22.61
N ARG A 113 -16.18 5.17 22.73
CA ARG A 113 -17.18 5.38 21.68
C ARG A 113 -17.18 6.85 21.31
N TYR A 114 -17.14 7.11 20.02
CA TYR A 114 -17.26 8.45 19.48
C TYR A 114 -18.74 8.83 19.29
N HIS A 115 -19.12 10.01 19.78
CA HIS A 115 -20.47 10.56 19.78
C HIS A 115 -20.61 11.85 18.97
N GLY A 116 -19.60 12.23 18.18
CA GLY A 116 -19.67 13.40 17.33
C GLY A 116 -20.53 13.20 16.07
N SER A 117 -20.96 14.33 15.47
CA SER A 117 -21.81 14.36 14.27
C SER A 117 -21.06 14.12 12.95
N LYS A 118 -19.73 14.19 12.96
CA LYS A 118 -18.84 13.92 11.83
C LYS A 118 -18.09 12.61 12.06
N PRO A 119 -17.55 11.93 11.03
CA PRO A 119 -16.69 10.77 11.24
C PRO A 119 -15.58 11.06 12.28
N PRO A 120 -15.19 10.07 13.10
CA PRO A 120 -14.17 10.26 14.11
C PRO A 120 -12.86 10.74 13.47
N PRO A 121 -12.16 11.71 14.08
CA PRO A 121 -10.91 12.25 13.58
C PRO A 121 -9.75 11.27 13.85
N LEU A 122 -9.76 10.14 13.14
CA LEU A 122 -8.69 9.14 13.18
C LEU A 122 -7.56 9.62 12.26
N GLU A 123 -6.65 10.44 12.78
CA GLU A 123 -5.37 10.71 12.10
C GLU A 123 -4.42 9.52 12.27
N GLU A 124 -3.37 9.44 11.45
CA GLU A 124 -2.31 8.39 11.56
C GLU A 124 -1.46 8.53 12.85
N SER A 125 -1.76 9.50 13.71
CA SER A 125 -1.04 9.76 14.95
C SER A 125 -1.67 9.01 16.14
N ASN A 126 -0.82 8.59 17.08
CA ASN A 126 -1.25 7.89 18.30
C ASN A 126 -1.88 8.82 19.36
N ILE A 127 -2.06 10.12 19.05
CA ILE A 127 -2.59 11.13 19.96
C ILE A 127 -3.72 11.86 19.24
N ILE A 128 -4.95 11.59 19.66
CA ILE A 128 -6.16 12.20 19.09
C ILE A 128 -6.79 13.16 20.10
N ASP A 129 -7.47 14.18 19.59
CA ASP A 129 -8.33 15.03 20.42
C ASP A 129 -9.43 14.17 21.07
N SER A 130 -9.54 14.28 22.40
CA SER A 130 -10.52 13.56 23.20
C SER A 130 -11.96 14.05 23.00
N THR A 131 -12.16 15.20 22.35
CA THR A 131 -13.48 15.79 22.13
C THR A 131 -14.40 14.85 21.36
N GLY A 132 -15.58 14.60 21.92
CA GLY A 132 -16.59 13.72 21.31
C GLY A 132 -16.36 12.23 21.57
N TRP A 133 -15.33 11.84 22.33
CA TRP A 133 -15.12 10.46 22.77
C TRP A 133 -15.59 10.27 24.21
N ALA A 134 -16.27 9.15 24.49
CA ALA A 134 -16.70 8.75 25.83
C ALA A 134 -16.33 7.29 26.08
N TYR A 135 -16.06 6.91 27.34
CA TYR A 135 -15.85 5.50 27.68
C TYR A 135 -17.15 4.71 27.54
N VAL A 136 -17.06 3.47 27.05
CA VAL A 136 -18.25 2.62 26.82
C VAL A 136 -18.92 2.18 28.14
N ASN A 137 -18.16 2.13 29.23
CA ASN A 137 -18.61 1.68 30.56
C ASN A 137 -18.46 2.76 31.65
N GLY A 138 -18.57 4.04 31.28
CA GLY A 138 -18.48 5.19 32.17
C GLY A 138 -19.82 5.83 32.47
#